data_AF-A0A939XNE2-F1
#
_entry.id   AF-A0A939XNE2-F1
#
_cell.length_a   1.000
_cell.length_b   1.000
_cell.length_c   1.000
_cell.angle_alpha   90.00
_cell.angle_beta   90.00
_cell.angle_gamma   90.00
#
_symmetry.space_group_name_H-M   'P 1'
#
loop_
_entity.id
_entity.type
_entity.pdbx_description
1 polymer ?
#
loop_
_entity_poly.entity_id
_entity_poly.type
_entity_poly.pdbx_seq_one_letter_code
_entity_poly.pdbx_strand_id
1 'polypeptide(L)'
;YTHVAHDCILGNGIVMSNASSLAGHVTVGDHAIIAGMSGVHQFARIGEHAFIGGMTGITQDVPPWMLASGERAVIHGPNLVGLRRAQASKETIAAFKGAFRILWRSGLLRSEALQKIMDEYGSFPEIVRFVDFVKQSERGLCPAEQRSEKDGPAEK
;
A
#
# COMPACT_ATOMS: atom_id res chain seq x y z
N TYR A 1 -3.56 1.14 23.84
CA TYR A 1 -2.54 2.21 23.69
C TYR A 1 -2.15 2.33 22.23
N THR A 2 -1.88 3.53 21.73
CA THR A 2 -1.29 3.80 20.41
C THR A 2 -0.21 4.86 20.58
N HIS A 3 0.82 4.84 19.72
CA HIS A 3 1.92 5.81 19.77
C HIS A 3 2.07 6.56 18.45
N VAL A 4 2.18 7.89 18.54
CA VAL A 4 2.54 8.77 17.44
C VAL A 4 3.75 9.57 17.90
N ALA A 5 4.91 9.33 17.28
CA ALA A 5 6.14 10.03 17.60
C ALA A 5 6.17 11.45 17.00
N HIS A 6 7.29 12.14 17.21
CA HIS A 6 7.52 13.50 16.72
C HIS A 6 7.41 13.59 15.18
N ASP A 7 6.91 14.72 14.70
CA ASP A 7 6.86 15.09 13.27
C ASP A 7 6.06 14.14 12.37
N CYS A 8 5.21 13.29 12.94
CA CYS A 8 4.26 12.50 12.14
C CYS A 8 3.23 13.40 11.47
N ILE A 9 2.84 13.06 10.25
CA ILE A 9 1.74 13.69 9.52
C ILE A 9 0.63 12.66 9.36
N LEU A 10 -0.56 12.96 9.86
CA LEU A 10 -1.70 12.06 9.89
C LEU A 10 -2.83 12.64 9.02
N GLY A 11 -3.34 11.81 8.12
CA GLY A 11 -4.53 12.09 7.33
C GLY A 11 -5.82 11.93 8.13
N ASN A 12 -6.93 12.08 7.43
CA ASN A 12 -8.28 12.02 7.99
C ASN A 12 -8.85 10.60 7.96
N GLY A 13 -9.68 10.26 8.95
CA GLY A 13 -10.39 8.98 8.98
C GLY A 13 -9.47 7.75 9.12
N ILE A 14 -8.24 7.94 9.59
CA ILE A 14 -7.30 6.85 9.87
C ILE A 14 -7.77 6.00 11.06
N VAL A 15 -7.40 4.73 11.06
CA VAL A 15 -7.67 3.82 12.17
C VAL A 15 -6.37 3.22 12.67
N MET A 16 -6.02 3.52 13.92
CA MET A 16 -4.89 2.91 14.62
C MET A 16 -5.42 1.97 15.71
N SER A 17 -5.17 0.68 15.55
CA SER A 17 -5.63 -0.35 16.49
C SER A 17 -4.68 -0.49 17.68
N ASN A 18 -5.08 -1.27 18.70
CA ASN A 18 -4.31 -1.40 19.94
C ASN A 18 -2.84 -1.81 19.69
N ALA A 19 -1.93 -1.13 20.39
CA ALA A 19 -0.48 -1.29 20.31
C ALA A 19 0.13 -1.01 18.93
N SER A 20 -0.56 -0.25 18.06
CA SER A 20 0.07 0.29 16.86
C SER A 20 0.93 1.52 17.19
N SER A 21 2.11 1.59 16.57
CA SER A 21 3.12 2.63 16.88
C SER A 21 3.75 3.20 15.62
N LEU A 22 3.79 4.53 15.53
CA LEU A 22 4.50 5.27 14.48
C LEU A 22 5.77 5.87 15.09
N ALA A 23 6.92 5.59 14.48
CA ALA A 23 8.17 6.30 14.78
C ALA A 23 8.19 7.70 14.14
N GLY A 24 9.26 8.46 14.36
CA GLY A 24 9.33 9.86 13.95
C GLY A 24 9.17 10.06 12.44
N HIS A 25 8.58 11.18 12.04
CA HIS A 25 8.42 11.58 10.62
C HIS A 25 7.60 10.62 9.76
N VAL A 26 6.77 9.76 10.34
CA VAL A 26 5.88 8.89 9.57
C VAL A 26 4.73 9.70 8.97
N THR A 27 4.42 9.46 7.70
CA THR A 27 3.23 10.03 7.05
C THR A 27 2.17 8.95 6.86
N VAL A 28 0.93 9.21 7.26
CA VAL A 28 -0.21 8.30 7.08
C VAL A 28 -1.27 9.02 6.26
N GLY A 29 -1.63 8.46 5.11
CA GLY A 29 -2.66 8.98 4.23
C GLY A 29 -4.08 8.71 4.74
N ASP A 30 -5.04 9.41 4.15
CA ASP A 30 -6.44 9.35 4.54
C ASP A 30 -6.99 7.92 4.51
N HIS A 31 -7.82 7.58 5.50
CA HIS A 31 -8.51 6.29 5.62
C HIS A 31 -7.60 5.05 5.68
N ALA A 32 -6.30 5.22 5.90
CA ALA A 32 -5.41 4.09 6.15
C ALA A 32 -5.76 3.39 7.47
N ILE A 33 -5.59 2.07 7.49
CA ILE A 33 -5.85 1.23 8.65
C ILE A 33 -4.55 0.56 9.08
N ILE A 34 -4.19 0.76 10.34
CA ILE A 34 -3.03 0.13 10.99
C ILE A 34 -3.55 -0.79 12.09
N ALA A 35 -3.53 -2.10 11.82
CA ALA A 35 -4.01 -3.09 12.76
C ALA A 35 -3.07 -3.26 13.97
N GLY A 36 -3.52 -4.07 14.94
CA GLY A 36 -2.92 -4.08 16.27
C GLY A 36 -1.50 -4.63 16.30
N MET A 37 -0.69 -4.11 17.23
CA MET A 37 0.71 -4.52 17.44
C MET A 37 1.62 -4.28 16.23
N SER A 38 1.23 -3.39 15.31
CA SER A 38 2.03 -3.04 14.13
C SER A 38 2.90 -1.81 14.38
N GLY A 39 4.13 -1.83 13.86
CA GLY A 39 5.10 -0.75 14.01
C GLY A 39 5.48 -0.16 12.66
N VAL A 40 5.51 1.18 12.56
CA VAL A 40 5.98 1.90 11.39
C VAL A 40 7.27 2.62 11.70
N HIS A 41 8.33 2.26 10.99
CA HIS A 41 9.66 2.82 11.16
C HIS A 41 9.73 4.27 10.66
N GLN A 42 10.68 5.04 11.20
CA GLN A 42 10.80 6.47 10.91
C GLN A 42 10.92 6.75 9.41
N PHE A 43 10.33 7.87 8.98
CA PHE A 43 10.24 8.35 7.60
C PHE A 43 9.42 7.47 6.63
N ALA A 44 8.85 6.34 7.06
CA ALA A 44 8.01 5.53 6.18
C ALA A 44 6.65 6.19 5.97
N ARG A 45 6.09 5.97 4.78
CA ARG A 45 4.79 6.51 4.37
C ARG A 45 3.78 5.39 4.16
N ILE A 46 2.60 5.56 4.73
CA ILE A 46 1.43 4.69 4.54
C ILE A 46 0.45 5.45 3.65
N GLY A 47 0.15 4.94 2.46
CA GLY A 47 -0.73 5.59 1.49
C GLY A 47 -2.21 5.56 1.90
N GLU A 48 -3.02 6.40 1.26
CA GLU A 48 -4.47 6.45 1.49
C GLU A 48 -5.11 5.07 1.30
N HIS A 49 -6.06 4.73 2.18
CA HIS A 49 -6.78 3.45 2.17
C HIS A 49 -5.89 2.18 2.21
N ALA A 50 -4.60 2.31 2.48
CA ALA A 50 -3.74 1.16 2.72
C ALA A 50 -4.23 0.41 3.98
N PHE A 51 -4.08 -0.91 3.96
CA PHE A 51 -4.39 -1.75 5.11
C PHE A 51 -3.14 -2.47 5.57
N ILE A 52 -2.75 -2.22 6.81
CA ILE A 52 -1.65 -2.88 7.48
C ILE A 52 -2.22 -3.94 8.41
N GLY A 53 -1.86 -5.20 8.16
CA GLY A 53 -2.22 -6.35 9.00
C GLY A 53 -1.67 -6.23 10.42
N GLY A 54 -2.18 -7.06 11.33
CA GLY A 54 -1.71 -7.07 12.72
C GLY A 54 -0.27 -7.58 12.82
N MET A 55 0.41 -7.24 13.92
CA MET A 55 1.79 -7.68 14.20
C MET A 55 2.76 -7.43 13.04
N THR A 56 2.59 -6.30 12.34
CA THR A 56 3.32 -6.01 11.10
C THR A 56 4.40 -4.96 11.31
N GLY A 57 5.62 -5.24 10.83
CA GLY A 57 6.74 -4.30 10.84
C GLY A 57 6.93 -3.61 9.49
N ILE A 58 6.67 -2.30 9.43
CA ILE A 58 6.84 -1.46 8.23
C ILE A 58 8.18 -0.72 8.28
N THR A 59 9.08 -1.01 7.33
CA THR A 59 10.38 -0.32 7.19
C THR A 59 10.50 0.53 5.92
N GLN A 60 9.53 0.38 5.01
CA GLN A 60 9.47 0.99 3.67
C GLN A 60 8.04 1.49 3.40
N ASP A 61 7.84 2.20 2.30
CA ASP A 61 6.55 2.80 2.00
C ASP A 61 5.51 1.74 1.57
N VAL A 62 4.27 1.92 2.01
CA VAL A 62 3.11 1.14 1.58
C VAL A 62 2.23 2.02 0.69
N PRO A 63 2.12 1.75 -0.62
CA PRO A 63 1.33 2.60 -1.53
C PRO A 63 -0.18 2.64 -1.22
N PRO A 64 -0.88 3.66 -1.75
CA PRO A 64 -2.33 3.76 -1.68
C PRO A 64 -3.03 2.48 -2.08
N TRP A 65 -4.12 2.16 -1.38
CA TRP A 65 -4.96 1.01 -1.64
C TRP A 65 -4.25 -0.34 -1.60
N MET A 66 -3.05 -0.46 -1.01
CA MET A 66 -2.36 -1.74 -0.88
C MET A 66 -2.65 -2.43 0.46
N LEU A 67 -2.59 -3.75 0.45
CA LEU A 67 -2.66 -4.62 1.61
C LEU A 67 -1.25 -5.11 1.97
N ALA A 68 -0.77 -4.79 3.17
CA ALA A 68 0.55 -5.17 3.65
C ALA A 68 0.46 -5.94 4.98
N SER A 69 1.22 -7.01 5.16
CA SER A 69 1.34 -7.68 6.46
C SER A 69 2.65 -8.45 6.64
N GLY A 70 2.97 -8.84 7.88
CA GLY A 70 4.11 -9.70 8.22
C GLY A 70 5.14 -9.05 9.14
N GLU A 71 5.97 -9.87 9.80
CA GLU A 71 7.04 -9.39 10.70
C GLU A 71 7.94 -8.35 10.01
N ARG A 72 8.32 -8.64 8.76
CA ARG A 72 8.73 -7.65 7.77
C ARG A 72 7.65 -7.58 6.72
N ALA A 73 7.05 -6.40 6.57
CA ALA A 73 5.87 -6.28 5.74
C ALA A 73 6.13 -6.57 4.27
N VAL A 74 5.23 -7.37 3.70
CA VAL A 74 5.13 -7.62 2.26
C VAL A 74 3.76 -7.17 1.76
N ILE A 75 3.70 -6.75 0.50
CA ILE A 75 2.46 -6.38 -0.19
C ILE A 75 1.82 -7.66 -0.75
N HIS A 76 0.59 -7.94 -0.34
CA HIS A 76 -0.20 -9.09 -0.83
C HIS A 76 -1.02 -8.73 -2.08
N GLY A 77 -1.23 -7.44 -2.33
CA GLY A 77 -1.99 -6.92 -3.46
C GLY A 77 -2.87 -5.74 -3.06
N PRO A 78 -3.81 -5.34 -3.91
CA PRO A 78 -4.75 -4.28 -3.58
C PRO A 78 -5.68 -4.65 -2.42
N ASN A 79 -6.03 -3.67 -1.59
CA ASN A 79 -7.06 -3.73 -0.57
C ASN A 79 -8.46 -3.77 -1.22
N LEU A 80 -8.81 -4.93 -1.81
CA LEU A 80 -10.06 -5.12 -2.53
C LEU A 80 -11.30 -4.95 -1.62
N VAL A 81 -11.17 -5.24 -0.32
CA VAL A 81 -12.24 -5.01 0.66
C VAL A 81 -12.44 -3.51 0.85
N GLY A 82 -11.37 -2.75 1.04
CA GLY A 82 -11.41 -1.29 1.13
C GLY A 82 -12.04 -0.67 -0.10
N LEU A 83 -11.57 -1.04 -1.30
CA LEU A 83 -12.11 -0.54 -2.57
C LEU A 83 -13.62 -0.80 -2.69
N ARG A 84 -14.09 -2.01 -2.35
CA ARG A 84 -15.53 -2.33 -2.36
C ARG A 84 -16.33 -1.52 -1.34
N ARG A 85 -15.79 -1.30 -0.13
CA ARG A 85 -16.45 -0.49 0.91
C ARG A 85 -16.51 0.99 0.54
N ALA A 86 -15.51 1.48 -0.19
CA ALA A 86 -15.50 2.82 -0.77
C ALA A 86 -16.34 2.93 -2.05
N GLN A 87 -17.09 1.87 -2.42
CA GLN A 87 -17.94 1.82 -3.62
C GLN A 87 -17.18 2.14 -4.92
N ALA A 88 -15.89 1.80 -4.98
CA ALA A 88 -15.08 1.98 -6.19
C ALA A 88 -15.68 1.20 -7.37
N SER A 89 -15.58 1.79 -8.57
CA SER A 89 -16.05 1.16 -9.80
C SER A 89 -15.32 -0.18 -10.07
N LYS A 90 -15.94 -1.05 -10.86
CA LYS A 90 -15.29 -2.33 -11.24
C LYS A 90 -14.01 -2.07 -12.03
N GLU A 91 -14.02 -1.00 -12.81
CA GLU A 91 -12.93 -0.53 -13.65
C GLU A 91 -11.76 -0.03 -12.79
N THR A 92 -12.03 0.77 -11.75
CA THR A 92 -11.01 1.20 -10.77
C THR A 92 -10.40 0.00 -10.03
N ILE A 93 -11.23 -0.97 -9.62
CA ILE A 93 -10.74 -2.21 -8.98
C ILE A 93 -9.85 -3.01 -9.94
N ALA A 94 -10.25 -3.12 -11.21
CA ALA A 94 -9.46 -3.79 -12.24
C ALA A 94 -8.13 -3.05 -12.49
N ALA A 95 -8.16 -1.71 -12.52
CA ALA A 95 -6.98 -0.88 -12.68
C ALA A 95 -5.97 -1.10 -11.55
N PHE A 96 -6.40 -1.15 -10.28
CA PHE A 96 -5.49 -1.45 -9.17
C PHE A 96 -4.88 -2.86 -9.24
N LYS A 97 -5.65 -3.86 -9.68
CA LYS A 97 -5.11 -5.21 -9.93
C LYS A 97 -4.06 -5.20 -11.04
N GLY A 98 -4.34 -4.47 -12.13
CA GLY A 98 -3.42 -4.28 -13.26
C GLY A 98 -2.14 -3.58 -12.83
N ALA A 99 -2.27 -2.44 -12.14
CA ALA A 99 -1.16 -1.64 -11.63
C ALA A 99 -0.27 -2.44 -10.67
N PHE A 100 -0.86 -3.20 -9.74
CA PHE A 100 -0.09 -4.07 -8.86
C PHE A 100 0.73 -5.11 -9.64
N ARG A 101 0.13 -5.77 -10.63
CA ARG A 101 0.85 -6.74 -11.46
C ARG A 101 1.97 -6.08 -12.25
N ILE A 102 1.75 -4.90 -12.82
CA ILE A 102 2.77 -4.17 -13.56
C ILE A 102 3.92 -3.76 -12.63
N LEU A 103 3.63 -3.18 -11.47
CA LEU A 103 4.67 -2.62 -10.61
C LEU A 103 5.53 -3.69 -9.90
N TRP A 104 4.93 -4.81 -9.47
CA TRP A 104 5.65 -5.82 -8.69
C TRP A 104 5.93 -7.14 -9.41
N ARG A 105 5.22 -7.46 -10.51
CA ARG A 105 5.30 -8.80 -11.14
C ARG A 105 5.73 -8.81 -12.60
N SER A 106 5.91 -7.65 -13.23
CA SER A 106 6.28 -7.58 -14.65
C SER A 106 7.77 -7.76 -14.92
N GLY A 107 8.62 -7.60 -13.89
CA GLY A 107 10.08 -7.54 -14.06
C GLY A 107 10.59 -6.24 -14.70
N LEU A 108 9.71 -5.29 -15.01
CA LEU A 108 10.08 -3.98 -15.55
C LEU A 108 10.82 -3.14 -14.50
N LEU A 109 11.65 -2.21 -14.98
CA LEU A 109 12.19 -1.17 -14.11
C LEU A 109 11.05 -0.31 -13.57
N ARG A 110 11.23 0.25 -12.37
CA ARG A 110 10.18 1.05 -11.72
C ARG A 110 9.67 2.19 -12.60
N SER A 111 10.57 2.90 -13.28
CA SER A 111 10.21 3.99 -14.19
C SER A 111 9.32 3.52 -15.35
N GLU A 112 9.68 2.41 -15.98
CA GLU A 112 8.94 1.80 -17.10
C GLU A 112 7.57 1.27 -16.63
N ALA A 113 7.53 0.63 -15.46
CA ALA A 113 6.30 0.16 -14.85
C ALA A 113 5.33 1.32 -14.56
N LEU A 114 5.83 2.43 -14.01
CA LEU A 114 5.01 3.61 -13.73
C LEU A 114 4.50 4.27 -15.00
N GLN A 115 5.33 4.36 -16.04
CA GLN A 115 4.89 4.88 -17.33
C GLN A 115 3.77 4.01 -17.91
N LYS A 116 3.97 2.69 -17.93
CA LYS A 116 2.97 1.74 -18.42
C LYS A 116 1.65 1.81 -17.63
N ILE A 117 1.71 1.99 -16.31
CA ILE A 117 0.52 2.17 -15.47
C ILE A 117 -0.23 3.45 -15.85
N MET A 118 0.49 4.55 -16.10
CA MET A 118 -0.12 5.81 -16.54
C MET A 118 -0.74 5.68 -17.93
N ASP A 119 -0.09 4.98 -18.86
CA ASP A 119 -0.60 4.80 -20.22
C ASP A 119 -1.88 3.92 -20.24
N GLU A 120 -1.92 2.86 -19.43
CA GLU A 120 -3.08 1.94 -19.38
C GLU A 120 -4.22 2.44 -18.49
N TYR A 121 -3.91 3.12 -17.37
CA TYR A 121 -4.88 3.40 -16.30
C TYR A 121 -4.83 4.86 -15.80
N GLY A 122 -4.12 5.76 -16.47
CA GLY A 122 -3.98 7.17 -16.07
C GLY A 122 -5.27 7.99 -16.14
N SER A 123 -6.36 7.44 -16.69
CA SER A 123 -7.69 8.06 -16.67
C SER A 123 -8.37 7.98 -15.29
N PHE A 124 -7.90 7.10 -14.38
CA PHE A 124 -8.44 6.95 -13.02
C PHE A 124 -7.67 7.84 -12.04
N PRO A 125 -8.31 8.83 -11.39
CA PRO A 125 -7.63 9.73 -10.44
C PRO A 125 -6.95 9.00 -9.29
N GLU A 126 -7.51 7.88 -8.83
CA GLU A 126 -6.91 7.03 -7.78
C GLU A 126 -5.58 6.42 -8.22
N ILE A 127 -5.45 6.07 -9.51
CA ILE A 127 -4.21 5.53 -10.06
C ILE A 127 -3.16 6.63 -10.22
N VAL A 128 -3.56 7.85 -10.60
CA VAL A 128 -2.65 9.00 -10.67
C VAL A 128 -2.04 9.25 -9.29
N ARG A 129 -2.86 9.31 -8.23
CA ARG A 129 -2.37 9.46 -6.85
C ARG A 129 -1.47 8.31 -6.41
N PHE A 130 -1.80 7.07 -6.78
CA PHE A 130 -0.95 5.91 -6.54
C PHE A 130 0.43 6.06 -7.21
N VAL A 131 0.47 6.46 -8.48
CA VAL A 131 1.72 6.66 -9.23
C VAL A 131 2.55 7.78 -8.61
N ASP A 132 1.93 8.91 -8.26
CA ASP A 132 2.62 10.05 -7.67
C ASP A 132 3.21 9.71 -6.30
N PHE A 133 2.48 8.97 -5.47
CA PHE A 133 3.00 8.45 -4.21
C PHE A 133 4.27 7.62 -4.44
N VAL A 134 4.24 6.70 -5.41
CA VAL A 134 5.37 5.81 -5.69
C VAL A 134 6.58 6.60 -6.23
N LYS A 135 6.36 7.61 -7.08
CA LYS A 135 7.44 8.47 -7.60
C LYS A 135 8.16 9.23 -6.49
N GLN A 136 7.43 9.67 -5.48
CA GLN A 136 7.97 10.45 -4.35
C GLN A 136 8.56 9.56 -3.24
N SER A 137 8.68 8.25 -3.44
CA SER A 137 9.18 7.33 -2.41
C SER A 137 10.69 7.40 -2.24
N GLU A 138 11.14 7.84 -1.07
CA GLU A 138 12.55 7.92 -0.69
C GLU A 138 13.06 6.63 -0.01
N ARG A 139 12.19 5.92 0.72
CA ARG A 139 12.54 4.66 1.41
C ARG A 139 12.39 3.41 0.53
N GLY A 140 11.92 3.60 -0.70
CA GLY A 140 11.45 2.52 -1.54
C GLY A 140 10.13 1.92 -1.04
N LEU A 141 9.60 0.97 -1.79
CA LEU A 141 8.33 0.31 -1.50
C LEU A 141 8.55 -1.00 -0.78
N CYS A 142 7.60 -1.39 0.07
CA CYS A 142 7.52 -2.76 0.56
C CYS A 142 7.50 -3.76 -0.63
N PRO A 143 8.28 -4.85 -0.55
CA PRO A 143 8.28 -5.87 -1.59
C PRO A 143 6.93 -6.58 -1.64
N ALA A 144 6.57 -7.13 -2.80
CA ALA A 144 5.40 -8.01 -2.88
C ALA A 144 5.76 -9.42 -2.42
N GLU A 145 4.76 -10.12 -1.89
CA GLU A 145 4.85 -11.54 -1.58
C GLU A 145 5.27 -12.33 -2.84
N GLN A 146 6.34 -13.12 -2.70
CA GLN A 146 6.76 -14.03 -3.77
C GLN A 146 5.72 -15.14 -3.88
N ARG A 147 5.23 -15.41 -5.09
CA ARG A 147 4.43 -16.61 -5.31
C ARG A 147 5.32 -17.82 -5.11
N SER A 148 4.93 -18.72 -4.21
CA SER A 148 5.52 -20.04 -4.17
C SER A 148 5.04 -20.82 -5.41
N GLU A 149 5.87 -21.71 -5.97
CA GLU A 149 5.48 -22.57 -7.11
C GLU A 149 4.25 -23.45 -6.83
N LYS A 150 3.82 -23.56 -5.56
CA LYS A 150 2.63 -24.33 -5.14
C LYS A 150 1.31 -23.59 -5.35
N ASP A 151 1.35 -22.28 -5.55
CA ASP A 151 0.17 -21.47 -5.86
C ASP A 151 -0.04 -21.46 -7.38
N GLY A 152 -0.51 -22.59 -7.90
CA GLY A 152 -0.93 -22.73 -9.30
C GLY A 152 -1.91 -21.62 -9.71
N PRO A 153 -2.05 -21.33 -11.02
CA PRO A 153 -3.00 -20.33 -11.48
C PRO A 153 -4.38 -20.66 -10.94
N ALA A 154 -5.06 -19.68 -10.33
CA ALA A 154 -6.48 -19.79 -10.04
C ALA A 154 -7.18 -20.09 -11.36
N GLU A 155 -7.56 -21.36 -11.55
CA GLU A 155 -8.22 -21.84 -12.75
C GLU A 155 -9.59 -21.17 -12.90
N LYS A 156 -9.80 -20.64 -14.11
CA LYS A 156 -11.02 -20.23 -14.82
C LYS A 156 -11.60 -18.85 -14.49
#